data_AF-G7Z1X6-F1
#
_entry.id   AF-G7Z1X6-F1
#
_cell.length_a   1.000
_cell.length_b   1.000
_cell.length_c   1.000
_cell.angle_alpha   90.00
_cell.angle_beta   90.00
_cell.angle_gamma   90.00
#
_symmetry.space_group_name_H-M   'P 1'
#
loop_
_entity.id
_entity.type
_entity.pdbx_description
1 polymer ?
#
loop_
_entity_poly.entity_id
_entity_poly.type
_entity_poly.pdbx_seq_one_letter_code
_entity_poly.pdbx_strand_id
1 'polypeptide(L)'
;MGDIPMPLPEPVNETQRRFAELCRLGGGQKGGPARGKVLELLYESGSTLNRHAHKEVTAMLAEFSEENPWHVCFAIGICWGRLAQLTPEFIAPAVRLLKDWNSEDLNTAKKYHYERGPMPIEESLSGGHSMFKIITPSPNLPDSLKEYQKAQERWLKPIMGPSRPKYMGSWNATAMFMVALFSNNDLSVHLDSPVIMLPPGGPVHKGLSILYEHHILSEKPFEKALNDKETDYSSLYNNNALMENILKGRLNWSLLDVHSGLYMLGTRLAESDRWF
;
A
#
# COMPACT_ATOMS: atom_id res chain seq x y z
N MET A 1 21.17 22.40 20.75
CA MET A 1 21.43 22.47 19.30
C MET A 1 20.30 21.72 18.63
N GLY A 2 19.47 22.39 17.85
CA GLY A 2 18.43 21.71 17.09
C GLY A 2 19.10 20.91 15.97
N ASP A 3 18.74 19.64 15.82
CA ASP A 3 19.21 18.83 14.70
C ASP A 3 18.83 19.54 13.40
N ILE A 4 19.81 19.76 12.53
CA ILE A 4 19.58 20.34 11.22
C ILE A 4 18.78 19.30 10.42
N PRO A 5 17.59 19.64 9.89
CA PRO A 5 16.80 18.69 9.09
C PRO A 5 17.64 18.14 7.95
N MET A 6 17.56 16.83 7.70
CA MET A 6 18.27 16.25 6.56
C MET A 6 17.78 16.88 5.25
N PRO A 7 18.68 17.06 4.26
CA PRO A 7 18.27 17.54 2.95
C PRO A 7 17.27 16.57 2.32
N LEU A 8 16.19 17.13 1.79
CA LEU A 8 15.18 16.36 1.06
C LEU A 8 15.80 15.75 -0.21
N PRO A 9 15.36 14.55 -0.62
CA PRO A 9 15.69 14.02 -1.94
C PRO A 9 15.17 14.95 -3.04
N GLU A 10 15.76 14.86 -4.22
CA GLU A 10 15.26 15.59 -5.39
C GLU A 10 13.79 15.21 -5.66
N PRO A 11 12.88 16.20 -5.75
CA PRO A 11 11.47 15.93 -5.85
C PRO A 11 11.10 15.43 -7.26
N VAL A 12 10.46 14.26 -7.31
CA VAL A 12 10.03 13.61 -8.56
C VAL A 12 8.56 13.86 -8.90
N ASN A 13 7.79 14.50 -8.01
CA ASN A 13 6.40 14.85 -8.24
C ASN A 13 5.97 16.12 -7.50
N GLU A 14 4.76 16.59 -7.80
CA GLU A 14 4.22 17.84 -7.24
C GLU A 14 4.06 17.80 -5.71
N THR A 15 3.70 16.66 -5.13
CA THR A 15 3.60 16.50 -3.68
C THR A 15 4.94 16.78 -3.00
N GLN A 16 6.03 16.23 -3.53
CA GLN A 16 7.37 16.43 -2.99
C GLN A 16 7.87 17.87 -3.20
N ARG A 17 7.59 18.48 -4.36
CA ARG A 17 7.93 19.90 -4.61
C ARG A 17 7.23 20.83 -3.62
N ARG A 18 5.93 20.64 -3.41
CA ARG A 18 5.14 21.42 -2.44
C ARG A 18 5.60 21.17 -1.01
N PHE A 19 5.96 19.93 -0.65
CA PHE A 19 6.51 19.64 0.66
C PHE A 19 7.84 20.35 0.89
N ALA A 20 8.75 20.31 -0.09
CA ALA A 20 10.03 21.01 -0.02
C ALA A 20 9.86 22.52 0.15
N GLU A 21 8.89 23.12 -0.56
CA GLU A 21 8.56 24.54 -0.40
C GLU A 21 8.01 24.84 1.02
N LEU A 22 7.13 23.99 1.55
CA LEU A 22 6.67 24.13 2.94
C LEU A 22 7.84 24.06 3.92
N CYS A 23 8.78 23.13 3.73
CA CYS A 23 9.99 23.04 4.56
C CYS A 23 10.83 24.31 4.49
N ARG A 24 11.00 24.90 3.29
CA ARG A 24 11.73 26.16 3.09
C ARG A 24 11.06 27.34 3.79
N LEU A 25 9.73 27.40 3.75
CA LEU A 25 8.95 28.44 4.42
C LEU A 25 8.91 28.26 5.95
N GLY A 26 9.06 27.04 6.45
CA GLY A 26 9.06 26.72 7.87
C GLY A 26 7.69 26.92 8.54
N GLY A 27 7.70 27.51 9.74
CA GLY A 27 6.48 27.81 10.50
C GLY A 27 6.02 26.72 11.48
N GLY A 28 6.77 25.62 11.61
CA GLY A 28 6.58 24.59 12.63
C GLY A 28 7.37 24.88 13.91
N GLN A 29 6.89 24.37 15.05
CA GLN A 29 7.47 24.64 16.37
C GLN A 29 8.95 24.21 16.54
N LYS A 30 9.41 23.25 15.73
CA LYS A 30 10.79 22.72 15.78
C LYS A 30 11.62 23.07 14.54
N GLY A 31 11.26 24.12 13.80
CA GLY A 31 12.00 24.54 12.60
C GLY A 31 11.70 23.74 11.32
N GLY A 32 10.64 22.93 11.33
CA GLY A 32 10.06 22.28 10.14
C GLY A 32 8.85 23.04 9.58
N PRO A 33 8.15 22.49 8.57
CA PRO A 33 6.92 23.08 8.07
C PRO A 33 5.80 23.07 9.11
N ALA A 34 4.83 23.98 8.97
CA ALA A 34 3.62 23.97 9.79
C ALA A 34 2.83 22.66 9.55
N ARG A 35 2.63 21.86 10.62
CA ARG A 35 1.98 20.53 10.54
C ARG A 35 0.65 20.57 9.79
N GLY A 36 -0.23 21.52 10.08
CA GLY A 36 -1.52 21.63 9.41
C GLY A 36 -1.42 21.79 7.88
N LYS A 37 -0.40 22.49 7.37
CA LYS A 37 -0.17 22.64 5.92
C LYS A 37 0.34 21.36 5.28
N VAL A 38 1.17 20.59 5.99
CA VAL A 38 1.60 19.27 5.53
C VAL A 38 0.42 18.31 5.49
N LEU A 39 -0.43 18.29 6.51
CA LEU A 39 -1.61 17.43 6.52
C LEU A 39 -2.57 17.75 5.36
N GLU A 40 -2.76 19.04 5.04
CA GLU A 40 -3.57 19.42 3.88
C GLU A 40 -2.96 18.96 2.55
N LEU A 41 -1.63 19.10 2.39
CA LEU A 41 -0.93 18.60 1.21
C LEU A 41 -1.08 17.08 1.04
N LEU A 42 -0.93 16.32 2.13
CA LEU A 42 -1.10 14.86 2.13
C LEU A 42 -2.53 14.46 1.82
N TYR A 43 -3.53 15.19 2.35
CA TYR A 43 -4.94 15.00 2.04
C TYR A 43 -5.21 15.22 0.54
N GLU A 44 -4.82 16.37 -0.02
CA GLU A 44 -5.05 16.69 -1.43
C GLU A 44 -4.43 15.65 -2.37
N SER A 45 -3.18 15.26 -2.08
CA SER A 45 -2.44 14.28 -2.89
C SER A 45 -3.04 12.87 -2.74
N GLY A 46 -3.33 12.46 -1.50
CA GLY A 46 -3.87 11.15 -1.17
C GLY A 46 -5.27 10.94 -1.75
N SER A 47 -6.19 11.89 -1.52
CA SER A 47 -7.55 11.80 -2.05
C SER A 47 -7.58 11.88 -3.58
N THR A 48 -6.62 12.55 -4.22
CA THR A 48 -6.51 12.53 -5.68
C THR A 48 -6.07 11.15 -6.17
N LEU A 49 -4.97 10.60 -5.64
CA LEU A 49 -4.53 9.25 -5.99
C LEU A 49 -5.63 8.21 -5.73
N ASN A 50 -6.37 8.32 -4.63
CA ASN A 50 -7.47 7.43 -4.29
C ASN A 50 -8.60 7.42 -5.33
N ARG A 51 -8.93 8.57 -5.93
CA ARG A 51 -9.93 8.63 -7.02
C ARG A 51 -9.46 7.87 -8.26
N HIS A 52 -8.16 7.91 -8.57
CA HIS A 52 -7.60 7.15 -9.69
C HIS A 52 -7.57 5.65 -9.39
N ALA A 53 -7.08 5.29 -8.20
CA ALA A 53 -7.06 3.91 -7.72
C ALA A 53 -8.47 3.29 -7.71
N HIS A 54 -9.49 4.01 -7.24
CA HIS A 54 -10.87 3.54 -7.27
C HIS A 54 -11.35 3.20 -8.68
N LYS A 55 -11.12 4.10 -9.66
CA LYS A 55 -11.53 3.87 -11.06
C LYS A 55 -10.82 2.67 -11.65
N GLU A 56 -9.52 2.56 -11.43
CA GLU A 56 -8.68 1.48 -11.95
C GLU A 56 -9.09 0.11 -11.38
N VAL A 57 -9.27 0.03 -10.06
CA VAL A 57 -9.69 -1.21 -9.39
C VAL A 57 -11.10 -1.61 -9.81
N THR A 58 -12.03 -0.65 -9.87
CA THR A 58 -13.42 -0.92 -10.27
C THR A 58 -13.48 -1.43 -11.71
N ALA A 59 -12.70 -0.84 -12.62
CA ALA A 59 -12.62 -1.30 -14.00
C ALA A 59 -12.08 -2.74 -14.10
N MET A 60 -10.99 -3.05 -13.38
CA MET A 60 -10.42 -4.40 -13.36
C MET A 60 -11.36 -5.44 -12.74
N LEU A 61 -12.04 -5.11 -11.63
CA LEU A 61 -13.03 -6.02 -11.04
C LEU A 61 -14.24 -6.25 -11.95
N ALA A 62 -14.65 -5.25 -12.73
CA ALA A 62 -15.70 -5.40 -13.73
C ALA A 62 -15.26 -6.26 -14.92
N GLU A 63 -14.02 -6.08 -15.40
CA GLU A 63 -13.45 -6.88 -16.50
C GLU A 63 -13.31 -8.36 -16.14
N PHE A 64 -13.00 -8.65 -14.87
CA PHE A 64 -12.83 -10.00 -14.34
C PHE A 64 -13.99 -10.42 -13.41
N SER A 65 -15.22 -10.02 -13.73
CA SER A 65 -16.40 -10.23 -12.87
C SER A 65 -16.73 -11.71 -12.59
N GLU A 66 -16.35 -12.61 -13.48
CA GLU A 66 -16.55 -14.05 -13.36
C GLU A 66 -15.49 -14.73 -12.46
N GLU A 67 -14.44 -14.00 -12.10
CA GLU A 67 -13.36 -14.49 -11.24
C GLU A 67 -13.61 -14.15 -9.76
N ASN A 68 -12.92 -14.85 -8.87
CA ASN A 68 -12.98 -14.49 -7.46
C ASN A 68 -12.32 -13.10 -7.25
N PRO A 69 -13.03 -12.11 -6.67
CA PRO A 69 -12.52 -10.75 -6.58
C PRO A 69 -11.27 -10.61 -5.71
N TRP A 70 -11.03 -11.54 -4.77
CA TRP A 70 -9.80 -11.54 -3.97
C TRP A 70 -8.57 -11.92 -4.78
N HIS A 71 -8.70 -12.81 -5.77
CA HIS A 71 -7.59 -13.13 -6.68
C HIS A 71 -7.25 -11.92 -7.54
N VAL A 72 -8.27 -11.22 -8.05
CA VAL A 72 -8.10 -9.97 -8.83
C VAL A 72 -7.40 -8.92 -7.96
N CYS A 73 -7.89 -8.70 -6.74
CA CYS A 73 -7.29 -7.73 -5.80
C CYS A 73 -5.83 -8.08 -5.46
N PHE A 74 -5.52 -9.37 -5.29
CA PHE A 74 -4.15 -9.82 -5.04
C PHE A 74 -3.23 -9.54 -6.24
N ALA A 75 -3.69 -9.83 -7.47
CA ALA A 75 -2.95 -9.56 -8.69
C ALA A 75 -2.68 -8.06 -8.90
N ILE A 76 -3.68 -7.20 -8.68
CA ILE A 76 -3.49 -5.74 -8.70
C ILE A 76 -2.47 -5.30 -7.62
N GLY A 77 -2.52 -5.90 -6.43
CA GLY A 77 -1.56 -5.62 -5.35
C GLY A 77 -0.10 -5.91 -5.74
N ILE A 78 0.14 -6.94 -6.56
CA ILE A 78 1.46 -7.23 -7.16
C ILE A 78 1.88 -6.11 -8.10
N CYS A 79 0.96 -5.60 -8.93
CA CYS A 79 1.25 -4.50 -9.85
C CYS A 79 1.61 -3.21 -9.11
N TRP A 80 0.82 -2.83 -8.11
CA TRP A 80 1.06 -1.63 -7.30
C TRP A 80 2.33 -1.75 -6.43
N GLY A 81 2.76 -2.98 -6.13
CA GLY A 81 4.07 -3.28 -5.56
C GLY A 81 5.24 -3.12 -6.53
N ARG A 82 5.00 -2.66 -7.76
CA ARG A 82 5.97 -2.51 -8.86
C ARG A 82 6.67 -3.81 -9.24
N LEU A 83 5.98 -4.94 -9.13
CA LEU A 83 6.51 -6.22 -9.59
C LEU A 83 6.12 -6.49 -11.05
N ALA A 84 4.91 -6.10 -11.44
CA ALA A 84 4.35 -6.32 -12.76
C ALA A 84 3.60 -5.08 -13.28
N GLN A 85 3.49 -4.96 -14.60
CA GLN A 85 2.63 -3.97 -15.24
C GLN A 85 1.16 -4.27 -14.95
N LEU A 86 0.37 -3.24 -14.67
CA LEU A 86 -1.08 -3.39 -14.51
C LEU A 86 -1.76 -3.40 -15.88
N THR A 87 -2.05 -4.60 -16.36
CA THR A 87 -2.69 -4.83 -17.66
C THR A 87 -3.60 -6.06 -17.57
N PRO A 88 -4.70 -6.14 -18.33
CA PRO A 88 -5.52 -7.34 -18.39
C PRO A 88 -4.72 -8.60 -18.72
N GLU A 89 -3.70 -8.48 -19.57
CA GLU A 89 -2.86 -9.58 -20.01
C GLU A 89 -1.91 -10.10 -18.91
N PHE A 90 -1.65 -9.31 -17.87
CA PHE A 90 -1.03 -9.79 -16.62
C PHE A 90 -2.07 -10.32 -15.64
N ILE A 91 -3.18 -9.59 -15.42
CA ILE A 91 -4.19 -9.94 -14.42
C ILE A 91 -4.83 -11.29 -14.72
N ALA A 92 -5.18 -11.55 -15.99
CA ALA A 92 -5.83 -12.80 -16.39
C ALA A 92 -5.02 -14.07 -16.02
N PRO A 93 -3.75 -14.23 -16.45
CA PRO A 93 -2.95 -15.40 -16.05
C PRO A 93 -2.62 -15.40 -14.55
N ALA A 94 -2.43 -14.23 -13.91
CA ALA A 94 -2.19 -14.16 -12.47
C ALA A 94 -3.37 -14.73 -11.67
N VAL A 95 -4.60 -14.33 -12.00
CA VAL A 95 -5.83 -14.82 -11.36
C VAL A 95 -6.00 -16.33 -11.56
N ARG A 96 -5.74 -16.83 -12.78
CA ARG A 96 -5.79 -18.27 -13.07
C ARG A 96 -4.75 -19.05 -12.25
N LEU A 97 -3.52 -18.55 -12.11
CA LEU A 97 -2.47 -19.18 -11.29
C LEU A 97 -2.83 -19.24 -9.81
N LEU A 98 -3.44 -18.19 -9.26
CA LEU A 98 -3.86 -18.16 -7.86
C LEU A 98 -4.89 -19.27 -7.58
N LYS A 99 -5.77 -19.54 -8.55
CA LYS A 99 -6.76 -20.62 -8.52
C LYS A 99 -6.14 -22.00 -8.77
N ASP A 100 -5.41 -22.15 -9.88
CA ASP A 100 -4.84 -23.41 -10.34
C ASP A 100 -3.45 -23.20 -10.97
N TRP A 101 -2.43 -23.65 -10.26
CA TRP A 101 -1.04 -23.39 -10.61
C TRP A 101 -0.62 -24.19 -11.85
N ASN A 102 -0.18 -23.50 -12.90
CA ASN A 102 0.23 -24.10 -14.16
C ASN A 102 1.40 -23.34 -14.81
N SER A 103 2.20 -24.03 -15.62
CA SER A 103 3.42 -23.44 -16.21
C SER A 103 3.13 -22.44 -17.33
N GLU A 104 2.01 -22.57 -18.03
CA GLU A 104 1.66 -21.73 -19.18
C GLU A 104 1.31 -20.30 -18.74
N ASP A 105 0.41 -20.17 -17.77
CA ASP A 105 0.06 -18.89 -17.19
C ASP A 105 1.24 -18.27 -16.47
N LEU A 106 2.08 -19.06 -15.78
CA LEU A 106 3.28 -18.56 -15.12
C LEU A 106 4.25 -17.93 -16.11
N ASN A 107 4.51 -18.62 -17.23
CA ASN A 107 5.36 -18.10 -18.30
C ASN A 107 4.79 -16.84 -18.94
N THR A 108 3.46 -16.71 -18.99
CA THR A 108 2.79 -15.51 -19.51
C THR A 108 2.90 -14.35 -18.51
N ALA A 109 2.51 -14.55 -17.26
CA ALA A 109 2.55 -13.53 -16.20
C ALA A 109 3.95 -12.95 -16.01
N LYS A 110 4.99 -13.80 -16.07
CA LYS A 110 6.39 -13.39 -15.93
C LYS A 110 6.85 -12.40 -17.01
N LYS A 111 6.21 -12.32 -18.19
CA LYS A 111 6.59 -11.38 -19.26
C LYS A 111 6.32 -9.92 -18.92
N TYR A 112 5.45 -9.66 -17.96
CA TYR A 112 4.99 -8.31 -17.60
C TYR A 112 5.82 -7.68 -16.47
N HIS A 113 7.01 -8.21 -16.19
CA HIS A 113 7.85 -7.72 -15.10
C HIS A 113 8.36 -6.29 -15.33
N TYR A 114 8.56 -5.55 -14.24
CA TYR A 114 9.31 -4.30 -14.24
C TYR A 114 10.83 -4.56 -14.08
N GLU A 115 11.59 -3.60 -13.58
CA GLU A 115 13.06 -3.63 -13.61
C GLU A 115 13.67 -4.73 -12.72
N ARG A 116 12.89 -5.27 -11.77
CA ARG A 116 13.33 -6.32 -10.84
C ARG A 116 13.35 -7.73 -11.44
N GLY A 117 12.94 -7.87 -12.71
CA GLY A 117 12.86 -9.17 -13.39
C GLY A 117 11.66 -10.02 -12.96
N PRO A 118 11.52 -11.23 -13.50
CA PRO A 118 10.31 -12.04 -13.36
C PRO A 118 10.20 -12.83 -12.05
N MET A 119 11.31 -12.98 -11.30
CA MET A 119 11.34 -13.81 -10.08
C MET A 119 10.37 -13.32 -8.98
N PRO A 120 10.28 -12.02 -8.65
CA PRO A 120 9.33 -11.55 -7.64
C PRO A 120 7.86 -11.82 -7.98
N ILE A 121 7.50 -11.87 -9.26
CA ILE A 121 6.15 -12.23 -9.71
C ILE A 121 5.87 -13.69 -9.36
N GLU A 122 6.77 -14.59 -9.74
CA GLU A 122 6.64 -16.03 -9.46
C GLU A 122 6.56 -16.30 -7.96
N GLU A 123 7.44 -15.67 -7.17
CA GLU A 123 7.46 -15.82 -5.71
C GLU A 123 6.15 -15.32 -5.08
N SER A 124 5.66 -14.14 -5.50
CA SER A 124 4.41 -13.57 -4.98
C SER A 124 3.19 -14.41 -5.36
N LEU A 125 3.11 -14.89 -6.60
CA LEU A 125 2.00 -15.72 -7.08
C LEU A 125 2.02 -17.11 -6.43
N SER A 126 3.20 -17.71 -6.25
CA SER A 126 3.35 -19.01 -5.58
C SER A 126 2.93 -18.91 -4.10
N GLY A 127 3.33 -17.82 -3.44
CA GLY A 127 2.89 -17.49 -2.09
C GLY A 127 1.37 -17.30 -2.00
N GLY A 128 0.79 -16.48 -2.88
CA GLY A 128 -0.65 -16.27 -2.99
C GLY A 128 -1.43 -17.56 -3.24
N HIS A 129 -0.99 -18.37 -4.21
CA HIS A 129 -1.61 -19.66 -4.53
C HIS A 129 -1.63 -20.60 -3.32
N SER A 130 -0.50 -20.69 -2.60
CA SER A 130 -0.40 -21.49 -1.38
C SER A 130 -1.34 -20.98 -0.29
N MET A 131 -1.49 -19.66 -0.18
CA MET A 131 -2.38 -19.02 0.78
C MET A 131 -3.85 -19.25 0.47
N PHE A 132 -4.28 -19.11 -0.79
CA PHE A 132 -5.66 -19.32 -1.20
C PHE A 132 -6.10 -20.80 -1.11
N LYS A 133 -5.16 -21.74 -1.07
CA LYS A 133 -5.43 -23.14 -0.69
C LYS A 133 -5.74 -23.33 0.80
N ILE A 134 -5.13 -22.52 1.66
CA ILE A 134 -5.31 -22.59 3.12
C ILE A 134 -6.54 -21.77 3.55
N ILE A 135 -6.72 -20.61 2.93
CA ILE A 135 -7.80 -19.66 3.21
C ILE A 135 -8.67 -19.58 1.98
N THR A 136 -9.83 -20.22 2.02
CA THR A 136 -10.87 -20.01 1.01
C THR A 136 -11.50 -18.64 1.21
N PRO A 137 -11.31 -17.68 0.29
CA PRO A 137 -11.91 -16.38 0.38
C PRO A 137 -13.41 -16.45 0.04
N SER A 138 -14.18 -15.48 0.54
CA SER A 138 -15.57 -15.30 0.12
C SER A 138 -15.64 -15.08 -1.41
N PRO A 139 -16.70 -15.52 -2.11
CA PRO A 139 -16.90 -15.16 -3.51
C PRO A 139 -17.20 -13.66 -3.69
N ASN A 140 -17.55 -12.96 -2.61
CA ASN A 140 -17.85 -11.52 -2.62
C ASN A 140 -16.84 -10.75 -1.76
N LEU A 141 -16.58 -9.50 -2.13
CA LEU A 141 -15.92 -8.56 -1.22
C LEU A 141 -16.87 -8.18 -0.07
N PRO A 142 -16.34 -7.88 1.13
CA PRO A 142 -17.18 -7.55 2.27
C PRO A 142 -17.86 -6.19 2.12
N ASP A 143 -18.96 -5.99 2.83
CA ASP A 143 -19.73 -4.73 2.80
C ASP A 143 -19.45 -3.81 4.00
N SER A 144 -18.66 -4.28 4.97
CA SER A 144 -18.36 -3.55 6.20
C SER A 144 -16.90 -3.70 6.66
N LEU A 145 -16.36 -2.67 7.30
CA LEU A 145 -14.95 -2.65 7.78
C LEU A 145 -14.67 -3.81 8.76
N LYS A 146 -15.68 -4.20 9.56
CA LYS A 146 -15.59 -5.33 10.48
C LYS A 146 -15.41 -6.67 9.76
N GLU A 147 -16.03 -6.85 8.60
CA GLU A 147 -15.86 -8.06 7.81
C GLU A 147 -14.54 -8.07 7.06
N TYR A 148 -14.09 -6.92 6.55
CA TYR A 148 -12.73 -6.76 6.04
C TYR A 148 -11.68 -7.10 7.09
N GLN A 149 -11.84 -6.62 8.32
CA GLN A 149 -10.97 -6.95 9.44
C GLN A 149 -10.91 -8.47 9.65
N LYS A 150 -12.06 -9.14 9.77
CA LYS A 150 -12.10 -10.61 9.95
C LYS A 150 -11.43 -11.35 8.80
N ALA A 151 -11.63 -10.89 7.56
CA ALA A 151 -10.99 -11.47 6.39
C ALA A 151 -9.47 -11.28 6.45
N GLN A 152 -8.99 -10.10 6.84
CA GLN A 152 -7.58 -9.79 6.99
C GLN A 152 -6.93 -10.55 8.16
N GLU A 153 -7.59 -10.69 9.29
CA GLU A 153 -7.11 -11.49 10.42
C GLU A 153 -6.93 -12.97 10.03
N ARG A 154 -7.90 -13.54 9.30
CA ARG A 154 -7.80 -14.90 8.75
C ARG A 154 -6.61 -15.03 7.80
N TRP A 155 -6.35 -14.01 6.98
CA TRP A 155 -5.24 -13.96 6.04
C TRP A 155 -3.89 -13.81 6.72
N LEU A 156 -3.77 -12.89 7.68
CA LEU A 156 -2.52 -12.63 8.39
C LEU A 156 -2.14 -13.78 9.32
N LYS A 157 -3.10 -14.53 9.89
CA LYS A 157 -2.81 -15.61 10.85
C LYS A 157 -1.78 -16.65 10.34
N PRO A 158 -1.93 -17.27 9.15
CA PRO A 158 -0.92 -18.20 8.65
C PRO A 158 0.36 -17.51 8.13
N ILE A 159 0.29 -16.27 7.66
CA ILE A 159 1.49 -15.47 7.31
C ILE A 159 2.33 -15.22 8.55
N MET A 160 1.67 -15.00 9.69
CA MET A 160 2.32 -14.76 10.95
C MET A 160 2.82 -16.03 11.65
N GLY A 161 2.49 -17.20 11.09
CA GLY A 161 2.78 -18.50 11.66
C GLY A 161 4.01 -19.20 11.05
N PRO A 162 4.37 -20.37 11.60
CA PRO A 162 5.53 -21.16 11.12
C PRO A 162 5.34 -21.71 9.70
N SER A 163 4.10 -21.77 9.21
CA SER A 163 3.72 -22.26 7.88
C SER A 163 3.71 -21.18 6.80
N ARG A 164 4.35 -20.03 7.04
CA ARG A 164 4.31 -18.89 6.12
C ARG A 164 4.89 -19.25 4.74
N PRO A 165 4.26 -18.82 3.63
CA PRO A 165 4.86 -18.92 2.31
C PRO A 165 6.13 -18.06 2.20
N LYS A 166 7.03 -18.46 1.30
CA LYS A 166 8.16 -17.60 0.89
C LYS A 166 7.61 -16.38 0.15
N TYR A 167 8.13 -15.19 0.43
CA TYR A 167 7.80 -13.91 -0.22
C TYR A 167 6.47 -13.25 0.14
N MET A 168 6.13 -13.24 1.44
CA MET A 168 5.00 -12.49 1.98
C MET A 168 5.50 -11.36 2.89
N GLY A 169 6.11 -10.33 2.28
CA GLY A 169 6.46 -9.10 3.00
C GLY A 169 5.21 -8.30 3.41
N SER A 170 5.38 -7.28 4.25
CA SER A 170 4.24 -6.48 4.76
C SER A 170 3.37 -5.90 3.64
N TRP A 171 3.96 -5.59 2.49
CA TRP A 171 3.23 -5.17 1.29
C TRP A 171 2.30 -6.26 0.77
N ASN A 172 2.84 -7.39 0.29
CA ASN A 172 2.05 -8.48 -0.28
C ASN A 172 1.02 -9.04 0.71
N ALA A 173 1.33 -9.03 2.01
CA ALA A 173 0.43 -9.48 3.07
C ALA A 173 -0.82 -8.61 3.21
N THR A 174 -0.79 -7.34 2.80
CA THR A 174 -1.87 -6.38 3.07
C THR A 174 -2.42 -5.67 1.84
N ALA A 175 -1.66 -5.62 0.73
CA ALA A 175 -2.01 -4.88 -0.48
C ALA A 175 -3.36 -5.31 -1.07
N MET A 176 -3.67 -6.62 -1.05
CA MET A 176 -4.96 -7.15 -1.50
C MET A 176 -6.15 -6.49 -0.78
N PHE A 177 -6.05 -6.25 0.53
CA PHE A 177 -7.13 -5.63 1.31
C PHE A 177 -7.27 -4.14 1.01
N MET A 178 -6.14 -3.45 0.82
CA MET A 178 -6.14 -2.06 0.38
C MET A 178 -6.78 -1.92 -1.00
N VAL A 179 -6.42 -2.78 -1.96
CA VAL A 179 -7.06 -2.84 -3.29
C VAL A 179 -8.56 -3.08 -3.16
N ALA A 180 -8.97 -4.08 -2.36
CA ALA A 180 -10.38 -4.39 -2.17
C ALA A 180 -11.15 -3.21 -1.53
N LEU A 181 -10.53 -2.43 -0.63
CA LEU A 181 -11.12 -1.20 -0.09
C LEU A 181 -11.26 -0.10 -1.15
N PHE A 182 -10.32 0.02 -2.08
CA PHE A 182 -10.45 0.98 -3.19
C PHE A 182 -11.66 0.69 -4.09
N SER A 183 -12.16 -0.53 -4.15
CA SER A 183 -13.39 -0.83 -4.88
C SER A 183 -14.67 -0.32 -4.17
N ASN A 184 -14.59 0.04 -2.89
CA ASN A 184 -15.72 0.42 -2.06
C ASN A 184 -15.48 1.78 -1.37
N ASN A 185 -15.64 2.86 -2.14
CA ASN A 185 -15.42 4.22 -1.64
C ASN A 185 -16.31 4.59 -0.47
N ASP A 186 -17.58 4.18 -0.51
CA ASP A 186 -18.54 4.47 0.56
C ASP A 186 -18.08 3.88 1.89
N LEU A 187 -17.37 2.76 1.86
CA LEU A 187 -16.81 2.15 3.05
C LEU A 187 -15.43 2.71 3.42
N SER A 188 -14.56 2.95 2.44
CA SER A 188 -13.16 3.33 2.70
C SER A 188 -13.01 4.72 3.32
N VAL A 189 -13.94 5.64 3.04
CA VAL A 189 -13.98 6.97 3.69
C VAL A 189 -14.22 6.90 5.20
N HIS A 190 -14.73 5.77 5.71
CA HIS A 190 -14.96 5.52 7.13
C HIS A 190 -13.79 4.79 7.82
N LEU A 191 -12.69 4.49 7.11
CA LEU A 191 -11.52 3.87 7.71
C LEU A 191 -10.71 4.89 8.52
N ASP A 192 -11.14 5.14 9.75
CA ASP A 192 -10.58 6.15 10.66
C ASP A 192 -9.58 5.60 11.69
N SER A 193 -9.36 4.29 11.67
CA SER A 193 -8.52 3.57 12.61
C SER A 193 -7.91 2.34 11.92
N PRO A 194 -6.76 1.84 12.39
CA PRO A 194 -6.06 0.73 11.73
C PRO A 194 -6.71 -0.63 12.02
N VAL A 195 -8.04 -0.69 11.97
CA VAL A 195 -8.82 -1.94 12.05
C VAL A 195 -8.54 -2.84 10.85
N ILE A 196 -8.14 -2.24 9.73
CA ILE A 196 -7.57 -2.92 8.57
C ILE A 196 -6.16 -2.35 8.38
N MET A 197 -5.15 -3.22 8.45
CA MET A 197 -3.75 -2.85 8.30
C MET A 197 -3.43 -2.56 6.84
N LEU A 198 -2.87 -1.39 6.57
CA LEU A 198 -2.43 -0.98 5.23
C LEU A 198 -0.94 -1.29 5.03
N PRO A 199 -0.47 -1.46 3.77
CA PRO A 199 0.94 -1.70 3.44
C PRO A 199 1.85 -0.58 3.96
N PRO A 200 2.72 -0.83 4.96
CA PRO A 200 3.55 0.24 5.54
C PRO A 200 4.90 0.39 4.83
N GLY A 201 5.21 -0.46 3.84
CA GLY A 201 6.53 -0.57 3.23
C GLY A 201 6.79 0.43 2.10
N GLY A 202 8.00 0.34 1.53
CA GLY A 202 8.36 1.07 0.30
C GLY A 202 8.18 2.58 0.42
N PRO A 203 7.48 3.22 -0.54
CA PRO A 203 7.20 4.66 -0.52
C PRO A 203 6.54 5.15 0.77
N VAL A 204 5.63 4.37 1.37
CA VAL A 204 4.92 4.78 2.60
C VAL A 204 5.89 4.91 3.77
N HIS A 205 6.76 3.90 3.97
CA HIS A 205 7.81 3.98 4.97
C HIS A 205 8.71 5.21 4.74
N LYS A 206 9.11 5.47 3.49
CA LYS A 206 9.94 6.64 3.17
C LYS A 206 9.20 7.95 3.46
N GLY A 207 7.90 8.04 3.16
CA GLY A 207 7.06 9.16 3.53
C GLY A 207 7.04 9.38 5.04
N LEU A 208 6.84 8.32 5.83
CA LEU A 208 6.90 8.39 7.29
C LEU A 208 8.28 8.87 7.79
N SER A 209 9.37 8.39 7.18
CA SER A 209 10.73 8.83 7.53
C SER A 209 10.92 10.32 7.26
N ILE A 210 10.47 10.82 6.10
CA ILE A 210 10.52 12.25 5.75
C ILE A 210 9.73 13.06 6.78
N LEU A 211 8.53 12.63 7.16
CA LEU A 211 7.73 13.33 8.16
C LEU A 211 8.40 13.35 9.54
N TYR A 212 9.08 12.29 9.94
CA TYR A 212 9.85 12.27 11.19
C TYR A 212 11.08 13.19 11.13
N GLU A 213 11.86 13.11 10.06
CA GLU A 213 13.08 13.91 9.83
C GLU A 213 12.78 15.43 9.82
N HIS A 214 11.56 15.82 9.41
CA HIS A 214 11.10 17.22 9.40
C HIS A 214 10.17 17.56 10.57
N HIS A 215 10.20 16.77 11.64
CA HIS A 215 9.51 17.02 12.91
C HIS A 215 7.98 17.15 12.80
N ILE A 216 7.40 16.54 11.77
CA ILE A 216 5.95 16.36 11.65
C ILE A 216 5.51 15.21 12.55
N LEU A 217 6.23 14.09 12.53
CA LEU A 217 6.05 12.99 13.48
C LEU A 217 6.99 13.13 14.68
N SER A 218 6.50 12.73 15.85
CA SER A 218 7.32 12.65 17.08
C SER A 218 8.09 11.34 17.20
N GLU A 219 7.64 10.30 16.50
CA GLU A 219 8.17 8.95 16.59
C GLU A 219 8.72 8.51 15.23
N LYS A 220 9.85 7.79 15.26
CA LYS A 220 10.51 7.28 14.06
C LYS A 220 9.73 6.06 13.53
N PRO A 221 9.54 5.92 12.20
CA PRO A 221 9.00 4.69 11.64
C PRO A 221 9.89 3.49 11.96
N PHE A 222 9.24 2.35 12.14
CA PHE A 222 9.91 1.09 12.42
C PHE A 222 10.52 0.53 11.13
N GLU A 223 11.84 0.37 11.13
CA GLU A 223 12.63 0.07 9.91
C GLU A 223 12.57 -1.39 9.46
N LYS A 224 12.29 -2.33 10.37
CA LYS A 224 12.31 -3.76 10.05
C LYS A 224 11.06 -4.19 9.29
N ALA A 225 11.14 -4.32 7.98
CA ALA A 225 10.06 -4.88 7.19
C ALA A 225 9.82 -6.36 7.56
N LEU A 226 8.55 -6.79 7.59
CA LEU A 226 8.18 -8.18 7.38
C LEU A 226 8.92 -8.68 6.13
N ASN A 227 9.84 -9.61 6.31
CA ASN A 227 10.59 -10.23 5.23
C ASN A 227 10.67 -11.75 5.45
N ASP A 228 11.20 -12.48 4.47
CA ASP A 228 11.23 -13.95 4.44
C ASP A 228 11.97 -14.61 5.60
N LYS A 229 12.70 -13.84 6.42
CA LYS A 229 13.47 -14.31 7.57
C LYS A 229 12.95 -13.80 8.91
N GLU A 230 12.13 -12.76 8.92
CA GLU A 230 11.68 -12.10 10.15
C GLU A 230 10.20 -12.38 10.45
N THR A 231 9.92 -12.85 11.66
CA THR A 231 8.55 -13.03 12.19
C THR A 231 8.12 -11.84 13.05
N ASP A 232 8.86 -10.73 12.98
CA ASP A 232 8.57 -9.53 13.75
C ASP A 232 7.57 -8.67 12.96
N TYR A 233 6.33 -8.68 13.43
CA TYR A 233 5.22 -7.94 12.82
C TYR A 233 5.14 -6.50 13.31
N SER A 234 6.06 -6.07 14.17
CA SER A 234 6.05 -4.74 14.79
C SER A 234 6.03 -3.62 13.74
N SER A 235 6.65 -3.80 12.57
CA SER A 235 6.56 -2.79 11.52
C SER A 235 5.16 -2.60 10.95
N LEU A 236 4.35 -3.65 10.90
CA LEU A 236 2.98 -3.53 10.42
C LEU A 236 2.17 -2.66 11.39
N TYR A 237 2.16 -3.02 12.67
CA TYR A 237 1.36 -2.35 13.68
C TYR A 237 1.89 -0.95 13.99
N ASN A 238 3.19 -0.79 14.22
CA ASN A 238 3.77 0.51 14.60
C ASN A 238 3.64 1.55 13.48
N ASN A 239 3.88 1.16 12.22
CA ASN A 239 3.77 2.12 11.12
C ASN A 239 2.29 2.45 10.81
N ASN A 240 1.35 1.52 11.00
CA ASN A 240 -0.08 1.85 10.92
C ASN A 240 -0.53 2.77 12.06
N ALA A 241 0.01 2.62 13.28
CA ALA A 241 -0.23 3.56 14.37
C ALA A 241 0.31 4.97 14.05
N LEU A 242 1.45 5.09 13.35
CA LEU A 242 1.93 6.39 12.87
C LEU A 242 0.99 7.02 11.84
N MET A 243 0.41 6.22 10.93
CA MET A 243 -0.61 6.71 9.99
C MET A 243 -1.87 7.21 10.73
N GLU A 244 -2.32 6.50 11.76
CA GLU A 244 -3.42 6.95 12.63
C GLU A 244 -3.09 8.26 13.35
N ASN A 245 -1.85 8.43 13.81
CA ASN A 245 -1.40 9.68 14.44
C ASN A 245 -1.37 10.87 13.46
N ILE A 246 -1.11 10.61 12.18
CA ILE A 246 -1.23 11.63 11.11
C ILE A 246 -2.71 11.99 10.93
N LEU A 247 -3.57 10.97 10.82
CA LEU A 247 -5.00 11.11 10.61
C LEU A 247 -5.68 12.01 11.65
N LYS A 248 -5.37 11.81 12.94
CA LYS A 248 -5.92 12.59 14.07
C LYS A 248 -5.76 14.11 13.94
N GLY A 249 -4.86 14.58 13.06
CA GLY A 249 -4.66 16.01 12.81
C GLY A 249 -5.66 16.65 11.83
N ARG A 250 -6.58 15.89 11.24
CA ARG A 250 -7.56 16.41 10.27
C ARG A 250 -8.90 15.65 10.34
N LEU A 251 -10.01 16.36 10.16
CA LEU A 251 -11.35 15.75 9.97
C LEU A 251 -11.58 15.39 8.50
N ASN A 252 -12.57 14.55 8.21
CA ASN A 252 -12.98 14.14 6.85
C ASN A 252 -11.83 13.55 6.02
N TRP A 253 -11.00 12.75 6.67
CA TRP A 253 -9.85 12.10 6.11
C TRP A 253 -9.93 10.61 6.46
N SER A 254 -9.45 9.72 5.61
CA SER A 254 -9.35 8.28 5.91
C SER A 254 -7.89 7.84 6.01
N LEU A 255 -7.63 6.70 6.66
CA LEU A 255 -6.29 6.09 6.62
C LEU A 255 -5.84 5.77 5.20
N LEU A 256 -6.76 5.50 4.28
CA LEU A 256 -6.44 5.23 2.88
C LEU A 256 -5.88 6.48 2.19
N ASP A 257 -6.47 7.65 2.47
CA ASP A 257 -5.93 8.93 2.00
C ASP A 257 -4.58 9.26 2.64
N VAL A 258 -4.41 8.99 3.96
CA VAL A 258 -3.10 9.15 4.63
C VAL A 258 -2.04 8.30 3.95
N HIS A 259 -2.35 7.03 3.72
CA HIS A 259 -1.46 6.07 3.06
C HIS A 259 -1.05 6.55 1.66
N SER A 260 -2.02 6.93 0.83
CA SER A 260 -1.76 7.43 -0.52
C SER A 260 -0.98 8.74 -0.53
N GLY A 261 -1.25 9.65 0.40
CA GLY A 261 -0.48 10.88 0.57
C GLY A 261 0.99 10.59 0.94
N LEU A 262 1.21 9.65 1.86
CA LEU A 262 2.56 9.19 2.24
C LEU A 262 3.26 8.49 1.08
N TYR A 263 2.52 7.71 0.29
CA TYR A 263 3.05 7.06 -0.90
C TYR A 263 3.58 8.10 -1.90
N MET A 264 2.78 9.13 -2.21
CA MET A 264 3.19 10.22 -3.12
C MET A 264 4.38 11.01 -2.56
N LEU A 265 4.43 11.24 -1.24
CA LEU A 265 5.56 11.90 -0.61
C LEU A 265 6.85 11.06 -0.67
N GLY A 266 6.77 9.74 -0.52
CA GLY A 266 7.95 8.88 -0.40
C GLY A 266 8.36 8.11 -1.66
N THR A 267 7.60 8.21 -2.75
CA THR A 267 7.92 7.51 -4.01
C THR A 267 9.20 8.06 -4.66
N ARG A 268 9.88 7.21 -5.44
CA ARG A 268 11.06 7.56 -6.24
C ARG A 268 10.79 7.49 -7.74
N LEU A 269 9.53 7.27 -8.11
CA LEU A 269 9.11 7.05 -9.48
C LEU A 269 8.89 8.39 -10.17
N ALA A 270 9.71 8.72 -11.15
CA ALA A 270 9.59 9.96 -11.93
C ALA A 270 8.26 10.01 -12.71
N GLU A 271 7.70 8.86 -13.08
CA GLU A 271 6.39 8.78 -13.69
C GLU A 271 5.24 9.20 -12.76
N SER A 272 5.46 9.26 -11.43
CA SER A 272 4.44 9.70 -10.48
C SER A 272 4.01 11.15 -10.67
N ASP A 273 4.81 11.96 -11.39
CA ASP A 273 4.45 13.32 -11.78
C ASP A 273 3.31 13.39 -12.81
N ARG A 274 2.93 12.25 -13.39
CA ARG A 274 1.93 12.16 -14.47
C ARG A 274 0.79 11.19 -14.16
N TRP A 275 0.68 10.70 -12.93
CA TRP A 275 -0.37 9.76 -12.56
C TRP A 275 -1.75 10.41 -12.51
N PHE A 276 -1.81 11.73 -12.29
CA PHE A 276 -3.04 12.50 -12.22
C PHE A 276 -2.83 13.99 -12.48
#